data_AF-A0A6A6ZKZ7-F1
#
_entry.id   AF-A0A6A6ZKZ7-F1
#
_cell.length_a   1.000
_cell.length_b   1.000
_cell.length_c   1.000
_cell.angle_alpha   90.00
_cell.angle_beta   90.00
_cell.angle_gamma   90.00
#
_symmetry.space_group_name_H-M   'P 1'
#
loop_
_entity.id
_entity.type
_entity.pdbx_description
1 polymer ?
#
loop_
_entity_poly.entity_id
_entity_poly.type
_entity_poly.pdbx_seq_one_letter_code
_entity_poly.pdbx_strand_id
1 'polypeptide(L)'
;MAPIDDAITAIELKAPGEELSYRAVAEMFNVDRTTLSRRHRGRQSSRDTQMAHQHKINAEQEAELVQYINDLTERALPPTRAMVNDSRRI
;
A
#
# COMPACT_ATOMS: atom_id res chain seq x y z
N MET A 1 -16.21 -13.53 4.15
CA MET A 1 -15.38 -12.65 3.29
C MET A 1 -16.14 -11.35 3.09
N ALA A 2 -15.48 -10.25 2.70
CA ALA A 2 -16.21 -9.02 2.41
C ALA A 2 -16.96 -9.18 1.06
N PRO A 3 -18.18 -8.62 0.89
CA PRO A 3 -18.97 -8.79 -0.34
C PRO A 3 -18.24 -8.38 -1.63
N ILE A 4 -17.29 -7.45 -1.50
CA ILE A 4 -16.46 -6.98 -2.60
C ILE A 4 -15.37 -7.99 -3.01
N ASP A 5 -14.88 -8.82 -2.08
CA ASP A 5 -13.91 -9.88 -2.40
C ASP A 5 -14.61 -11.04 -3.12
N ASP A 6 -15.84 -11.37 -2.69
CA ASP A 6 -16.68 -12.37 -3.36
C ASP A 6 -17.06 -11.91 -4.78
N ALA A 7 -17.31 -10.61 -4.97
CA ALA A 7 -17.54 -10.03 -6.29
C ALA A 7 -16.30 -10.06 -7.20
N ILE A 8 -15.09 -9.94 -6.64
CA ILE A 8 -13.84 -10.03 -7.41
C ILE A 8 -13.58 -11.46 -7.85
N THR A 9 -13.74 -12.43 -6.95
CA THR A 9 -13.57 -13.85 -7.30
C THR A 9 -14.57 -14.29 -8.37
N ALA A 10 -15.80 -13.79 -8.34
CA ALA A 10 -16.79 -14.04 -9.40
C ALA A 10 -16.39 -13.46 -10.77
N ILE A 11 -15.63 -12.36 -10.81
CA ILE A 11 -15.09 -11.79 -12.06
C ILE A 11 -13.89 -12.61 -12.55
N GLU A 12 -13.00 -13.02 -11.64
CA GLU A 12 -11.80 -13.80 -11.97
C GLU A 12 -12.10 -15.24 -12.42
N LEU A 13 -13.21 -15.83 -11.93
CA LEU A 13 -13.68 -17.16 -12.33
C LEU A 13 -14.38 -17.18 -13.69
N LYS A 14 -14.72 -16.02 -14.27
CA LYS A 14 -15.33 -15.99 -15.62
C LYS A 14 -14.31 -16.36 -16.69
N ALA A 15 -14.78 -17.12 -17.69
CA ALA A 15 -13.93 -17.57 -18.78
C ALA A 15 -13.42 -16.37 -19.62
N PRO A 16 -12.16 -16.39 -20.06
CA PRO A 16 -11.63 -15.35 -20.93
C PRO A 16 -12.39 -15.38 -22.27
N GLY A 17 -13.20 -14.35 -22.53
CA GLY A 17 -14.03 -14.22 -23.73
C GLY A 17 -15.52 -13.96 -23.46
N GLU A 18 -15.98 -14.10 -22.22
CA GLU A 18 -17.32 -13.68 -21.83
C GLU A 18 -17.36 -12.15 -21.56
N GLU A 19 -18.43 -11.47 -21.96
CA GLU A 19 -18.55 -10.02 -21.79
C GLU A 19 -18.68 -9.66 -20.29
N LEU A 20 -17.61 -9.14 -19.70
CA LEU A 20 -17.54 -8.79 -18.28
C LEU A 20 -18.37 -7.54 -17.96
N SER A 21 -19.61 -7.74 -17.53
CA SER A 21 -20.45 -6.65 -17.02
C SER A 21 -20.22 -6.42 -15.51
N TYR A 22 -19.40 -5.41 -15.17
CA TYR A 22 -19.22 -4.97 -13.78
C TYR A 22 -20.53 -4.57 -13.09
N ARG A 23 -21.54 -4.17 -13.87
CA ARG A 23 -22.84 -3.76 -13.34
C ARG A 23 -23.63 -4.96 -12.83
N ALA A 24 -23.69 -6.04 -13.60
CA ALA A 24 -24.39 -7.25 -13.20
C ALA A 24 -23.79 -7.87 -11.94
N VAL A 25 -22.46 -7.92 -11.86
CA VAL A 25 -21.75 -8.43 -10.68
C VAL A 25 -21.96 -7.52 -9.47
N ALA A 26 -21.86 -6.20 -9.65
CA ALA A 26 -22.10 -5.22 -8.59
C ALA A 26 -23.52 -5.33 -7.99
N GLU A 27 -24.54 -5.50 -8.84
CA GLU A 27 -25.92 -5.69 -8.43
C GLU A 27 -26.11 -7.02 -7.69
N MET A 28 -25.48 -8.12 -8.15
CA MET A 28 -25.56 -9.44 -7.53
C MET A 28 -24.98 -9.48 -6.11
N PHE A 29 -23.90 -8.76 -5.86
CA PHE A 29 -23.23 -8.71 -4.55
C PHE A 29 -23.60 -7.47 -3.72
N ASN A 30 -24.50 -6.61 -4.22
CA ASN A 30 -24.88 -5.35 -3.59
C ASN A 30 -23.67 -4.45 -3.24
N VAL A 31 -22.74 -4.32 -4.20
CA VAL A 31 -21.52 -3.50 -4.08
C VAL A 31 -21.57 -2.36 -5.09
N ASP A 32 -21.00 -1.20 -4.76
CA ASP A 32 -20.86 -0.12 -5.73
C ASP A 32 -20.00 -0.52 -6.94
N ARG A 33 -20.54 -0.34 -8.14
CA ARG A 33 -19.89 -0.70 -9.41
C ARG A 33 -18.55 0.01 -9.62
N THR A 34 -18.43 1.26 -9.17
CA THR A 34 -17.17 2.01 -9.35
C THR A 34 -16.08 1.48 -8.43
N THR A 35 -16.46 1.08 -7.22
CA THR A 35 -15.59 0.48 -6.21
C THR A 35 -15.10 -0.88 -6.66
N LEU A 36 -16.00 -1.75 -7.12
CA LEU A 36 -15.68 -3.07 -7.67
C LEU A 36 -14.68 -2.96 -8.85
N SER A 37 -14.97 -2.07 -9.79
CA SER A 37 -14.15 -1.88 -10.99
C SER A 37 -12.78 -1.25 -10.69
N ARG A 38 -12.66 -0.40 -9.65
CA ARG A 38 -11.35 0.14 -9.21
C ARG A 38 -10.51 -0.93 -8.54
N ARG A 39 -11.13 -1.76 -7.69
CA ARG A 39 -10.44 -2.82 -6.94
C ARG A 39 -9.97 -3.95 -7.85
N HIS A 40 -10.80 -4.44 -8.77
CA HIS A 40 -10.41 -5.48 -9.76
C HIS A 40 -9.25 -5.02 -10.66
N ARG A 41 -9.22 -3.75 -11.09
CA ARG A 41 -8.12 -3.21 -11.91
C ARG A 41 -6.84 -2.88 -11.13
N GLY A 42 -6.77 -3.24 -9.84
CA GLY A 42 -5.61 -2.94 -9.00
C GLY A 42 -5.33 -1.44 -8.81
N ARG A 43 -6.30 -0.55 -9.07
CA ARG A 43 -6.11 0.91 -8.88
C ARG A 43 -6.05 1.32 -7.42
N GLN A 44 -6.50 0.44 -6.53
CA GLN A 44 -6.37 0.62 -5.09
C GLN A 44 -5.24 -0.29 -4.64
N SER A 45 -4.03 0.26 -4.56
CA SER A 45 -2.92 -0.38 -3.86
C SER A 45 -3.38 -0.70 -2.43
N SER A 46 -2.97 -1.85 -1.89
CA SER A 46 -3.12 -2.10 -0.46
C SER A 46 -2.47 -0.97 0.33
N ARG A 47 -2.90 -0.72 1.57
CA ARG A 47 -2.24 0.27 2.44
C ARG A 47 -0.74 0.00 2.53
N ASP A 48 -0.34 -1.25 2.64
CA ASP A 48 1.07 -1.64 2.76
C ASP A 48 1.87 -1.34 1.50
N THR A 49 1.33 -1.62 0.31
CA THR A 49 1.98 -1.25 -0.96
C THR A 49 2.04 0.26 -1.12
N GLN A 50 0.99 0.98 -0.71
CA GLN A 50 0.99 2.43 -0.74
C GLN A 50 2.00 3.02 0.25
N MET A 51 2.15 2.44 1.44
CA MET A 51 3.18 2.80 2.41
C MET A 51 4.56 2.60 1.78
N ALA A 52 4.85 1.40 1.27
CA ALA A 52 6.11 1.10 0.57
C ALA A 52 6.43 2.12 -0.55
N HIS A 53 5.43 2.51 -1.34
CA HIS A 53 5.59 3.53 -2.39
C HIS A 53 5.73 4.97 -1.86
N GLN A 54 5.28 5.26 -0.64
CA GLN A 54 5.42 6.57 0.00
C GLN A 54 6.78 6.78 0.68
N HIS A 55 7.52 5.70 1.00
CA HIS A 55 8.84 5.85 1.60
C HIS A 55 9.81 6.49 0.58
N LYS A 56 10.42 7.61 0.99
CA LYS A 56 11.46 8.32 0.22
C LYS A 56 12.86 7.72 0.41
N ILE A 57 12.97 6.70 1.26
CA ILE A 57 14.19 6.01 1.66
C ILE A 57 13.93 4.51 1.69
N ASN A 58 14.95 3.69 1.42
CA ASN A 58 14.83 2.24 1.52
C ASN A 58 14.64 1.80 2.98
N ALA A 59 14.04 0.63 3.20
CA ALA A 59 13.85 0.07 4.54
C ALA A 59 15.16 -0.09 5.32
N GLU A 60 16.25 -0.45 4.63
CA GLU A 60 17.59 -0.54 5.22
C GLU A 60 18.11 0.83 5.71
N GLN A 61 17.91 1.87 4.89
CA GLN A 61 18.31 3.24 5.24
C GLN A 61 17.47 3.78 6.41
N GLU A 62 16.21 3.40 6.49
CA GLU A 62 15.34 3.74 7.61
C GLU A 62 15.81 3.07 8.90
N ALA A 63 16.18 1.79 8.85
CA ALA A 63 16.70 1.05 9.99
C ALA A 63 18.01 1.65 10.52
N GLU A 64 18.94 1.99 9.62
CA GLU A 64 20.20 2.66 9.97
C GLU A 64 19.96 4.04 10.59
N LEU A 65 19.02 4.82 10.04
CA LEU A 65 18.68 6.13 10.58
C LEU A 65 18.09 6.04 11.98
N VAL A 66 17.20 5.07 12.22
CA VAL A 66 16.61 4.81 13.54
C VAL A 66 17.71 4.43 14.53
N GLN A 67 18.64 3.57 14.14
CA GLN A 67 19.77 3.19 14.99
C GLN A 67 20.64 4.39 15.34
N TYR A 68 20.99 5.22 14.35
CA TYR A 68 21.76 6.44 14.56
C TYR A 68 21.06 7.43 15.52
N ILE A 69 19.74 7.61 15.38
CA ILE A 69 18.95 8.46 16.28
C ILE A 69 18.95 7.92 17.72
N ASN A 70 18.83 6.60 17.88
CA ASN A 70 18.89 5.95 19.19
C ASN A 70 20.27 6.13 19.84
N ASP A 71 21.36 5.90 19.08
CA ASP A 71 22.73 6.09 19.56
C ASP A 71 22.99 7.54 20.01
N LEU A 72 22.46 8.53 19.29
CA LEU A 72 22.53 9.94 19.70
C LEU A 72 21.79 10.18 21.02
N THR A 73 20.59 9.62 21.13
CA THR A 73 19.76 9.76 22.33
C THR A 73 20.41 9.12 23.55
N GLU A 74 21.02 7.93 23.40
CA GLU A 74 21.79 7.26 24.46
C GLU A 74 23.00 8.07 24.92
N ARG A 75 23.62 8.81 24.00
CA ARG A 75 24.73 9.73 24.30
C ARG A 75 24.27 11.07 24.89
N ALA A 76 22.98 11.22 25.22
CA ALA A 76 22.36 12.46 25.64
C ALA A 76 22.54 13.61 24.64
N LEU A 77 22.73 13.28 23.36
CA LEU A 77 22.82 14.23 22.26
C LEU A 77 21.45 14.27 21.56
N PRO A 78 20.64 15.32 21.74
CA PRO A 78 19.35 15.40 21.07
C PRO A 78 19.56 15.43 19.55
N PRO A 79 18.94 14.52 18.78
CA PRO A 79 19.10 14.47 17.34
C PRO A 79 18.56 15.75 16.70
N THR A 80 19.40 16.43 15.91
CA THR A 80 19.00 17.62 15.15
C THR A 80 18.79 17.27 13.68
N ARG A 81 17.96 18.07 12.97
CA ARG A 81 17.72 17.87 11.52
C ARG A 81 18.99 17.90 10.69
N ALA A 82 20.02 18.64 11.10
CA ALA A 82 21.31 18.67 10.41
C ALA A 82 22.01 17.30 10.48
N MET A 83 22.10 16.72 11.68
CA MET A 83 22.74 15.41 11.92
C MET A 83 22.06 14.28 11.14
N VAL A 84 20.71 14.28 11.12
CA VAL A 84 19.88 13.31 10.38
C VAL A 84 20.03 13.44 8.86
N ASN A 85 20.35 14.63 8.36
CA ASN A 85 20.59 14.85 6.93
C ASN A 85 22.02 14.46 6.52
N ASP A 86 23.01 14.69 7.39
CA ASP A 86 24.41 14.33 7.13
C ASP A 86 24.62 12.81 7.17
N SER A 87 23.89 12.08 8.01
CA SER A 87 23.91 10.61 8.02
C SER A 87 23.38 9.98 6.73
N ARG A 88 22.63 10.72 5.90
CA ARG A 88 22.13 10.27 4.59
C ARG A 88 23.18 10.39 3.46
N ARG A 89 24.33 10.99 3.74
CA ARG A 89 25.35 11.36 2.73
C ARG A 89 26.57 10.43 2.70
N ILE A 90 26.61 9.48 3.61
CA ILE A 90 27.65 8.44 3.76
C ILE A 90 27.12 7.17 3.10
#